data_AF-A0A8J4UYM5-F1
#
_entry.id   AF-A0A8J4UYM5-F1
#
_cell.length_a   1.000
_cell.length_b   1.000
_cell.length_c   1.000
_cell.angle_alpha   90.00
_cell.angle_beta   90.00
_cell.angle_gamma   90.00
#
_symmetry.space_group_name_H-M   'P 1'
#
loop_
_entity.id
_entity.type
_entity.pdbx_description
1 polymer ?
#
loop_
_entity_poly.entity_id
_entity_poly.type
_entity_poly.pdbx_seq_one_letter_code
_entity_poly.pdbx_strand_id
1 'polypeptide(L)'
;MNRSSDDYIVMNNTQNDWVKLNVGGTIIHTTLSTLRKERDSMLELMFKKDSTWKHHRDDNGCILIDADPRYFLIILNFLRHGEIIVEPNLNYYGVIALARYFQLHSITDMIDNEESNSNAWVNLLEENFLTNELDIGKWTTSKECTGSNFSIDEGFIKLVNRAYFSTKEQYNPEDGEIRISGIWIKQSPEDFFQIVTRSDGKSQGAPYFEVNNGLEFHYSRGAANIIGRGGIVPTGIVKIKKQGEFFFGPLVPVYFEIYDDGCTVSFSLRDTINKTSIEVETTCTNKSIQNYIVIHNREKTGASHISTLTNIKIQRWTKSTLRRNRYKRISSKKVNLNTSI
;
A
#
# COMPACT_ATOMS: atom_id res chain seq x y z
N MET A 1 46.05 32.78 -28.95
CA MET A 1 46.84 32.58 -27.71
C MET A 1 45.86 32.47 -26.55
N ASN A 2 45.93 31.35 -25.84
CA ASN A 2 44.94 30.83 -24.90
C ASN A 2 44.65 31.77 -23.71
N ARG A 3 43.36 31.92 -23.38
CA ARG A 3 42.92 32.33 -22.05
C ARG A 3 42.95 31.09 -21.16
N SER A 4 43.88 31.04 -20.20
CA SER A 4 43.87 30.05 -19.13
C SER A 4 42.99 30.55 -17.99
N SER A 5 41.81 29.94 -17.88
CA SER A 5 40.92 30.02 -16.73
C SER A 5 41.46 29.17 -15.58
N ASP A 6 41.03 29.53 -14.37
CA ASP A 6 40.97 28.69 -13.16
C ASP A 6 42.16 28.76 -12.19
N ASP A 7 42.36 29.94 -11.61
CA ASP A 7 42.79 30.06 -10.21
C ASP A 7 41.61 29.73 -9.28
N TYR A 8 41.47 28.47 -8.86
CA TYR A 8 40.84 28.16 -7.57
C TYR A 8 41.52 26.94 -6.91
N ILE A 9 42.40 27.28 -5.97
CA ILE A 9 42.76 26.57 -4.74
C ILE A 9 43.71 25.36 -4.89
N VAL A 10 44.97 25.61 -4.57
CA VAL A 10 45.85 24.62 -3.94
C VAL A 10 45.94 24.96 -2.45
N MET A 11 45.59 24.00 -1.58
CA MET A 11 46.36 23.67 -0.37
C MET A 11 46.06 22.21 0.04
N ASN A 12 47.03 21.33 -0.18
CA ASN A 12 47.14 20.05 0.53
C ASN A 12 47.63 20.31 1.96
N ASN A 13 47.00 19.74 3.01
CA ASN A 13 47.68 18.73 3.86
C ASN A 13 46.83 18.16 5.02
N THR A 14 46.96 16.84 5.21
CA THR A 14 46.84 16.05 6.47
C THR A 14 45.48 15.59 7.03
N GLN A 15 44.74 14.78 6.27
CA GLN A 15 44.40 13.40 6.64
C GLN A 15 43.74 12.76 5.42
N ASN A 16 44.19 11.58 5.00
CA ASN A 16 43.57 10.84 3.89
C ASN A 16 42.19 10.36 4.36
N ASP A 17 41.18 11.25 4.29
CA ASP A 17 39.81 11.00 4.78
C ASP A 17 39.14 9.91 3.95
N TRP A 18 39.61 9.70 2.71
CA TRP A 18 39.17 8.63 1.83
C TRP A 18 39.62 7.26 2.33
N VAL A 19 38.68 6.32 2.31
CA VAL A 19 38.88 4.92 2.69
C VAL A 19 38.22 3.99 1.67
N LYS A 20 38.85 2.83 1.46
CA LYS A 20 38.32 1.73 0.65
C LYS A 20 37.80 0.63 1.55
N LEU A 21 36.56 0.25 1.32
CA LEU A 21 35.86 -0.82 2.02
C LEU A 21 35.62 -1.96 1.05
N ASN A 22 35.83 -3.19 1.48
CA ASN A 22 35.37 -4.39 0.78
C ASN A 22 34.14 -4.91 1.52
N VAL A 23 32.96 -4.66 0.96
CA VAL A 23 31.67 -4.99 1.57
C VAL A 23 31.09 -6.20 0.85
N GLY A 24 31.16 -7.37 1.48
CA GLY A 24 30.68 -8.64 0.90
C GLY A 24 31.26 -8.96 -0.48
N GLY A 25 32.50 -8.54 -0.76
CA GLY A 25 33.17 -8.71 -2.05
C GLY A 25 33.09 -7.51 -3.01
N THR A 26 32.35 -6.45 -2.68
CA THR A 26 32.26 -5.23 -3.49
C THR A 26 33.11 -4.11 -2.90
N ILE A 27 33.98 -3.53 -3.73
CA ILE A 27 34.82 -2.40 -3.31
C ILE A 27 34.02 -1.09 -3.37
N ILE A 28 33.90 -0.42 -2.23
CA ILE A 28 33.19 0.85 -2.06
C ILE A 28 34.18 1.90 -1.55
N HIS A 29 34.15 3.08 -2.18
CA HIS A 29 34.93 4.24 -1.76
C HIS A 29 34.05 5.21 -0.98
N THR A 30 34.56 5.68 0.15
CA THR A 30 33.88 6.67 0.97
C THR A 30 34.88 7.44 1.83
N THR A 31 34.39 8.31 2.70
CA THR A 31 35.21 9.05 3.66
C THR A 31 34.97 8.61 5.11
N LEU A 32 35.99 8.75 5.96
CA LEU A 32 35.85 8.54 7.41
C LEU A 32 34.87 9.56 8.01
N SER A 33 34.76 10.76 7.44
CA SER A 33 33.72 11.73 7.80
C SER A 33 32.30 11.20 7.58
N THR A 34 32.02 10.52 6.46
CA THR A 34 30.72 9.87 6.24
C THR A 34 30.49 8.72 7.22
N LEU A 35 31.47 7.83 7.41
CA LEU A 35 31.33 6.65 8.27
C LEU A 35 31.14 6.99 9.76
N ARG A 36 31.61 8.17 10.20
CA ARG A 36 31.49 8.67 11.57
C ARG A 36 30.38 9.70 11.77
N LYS A 37 29.53 9.93 10.75
CA LYS A 37 28.54 11.01 10.79
C LYS A 37 27.53 10.81 11.92
N GLU A 38 27.12 9.56 12.15
CA GLU A 38 26.17 9.22 13.20
C GLU A 38 26.89 8.78 14.47
N ARG A 39 26.72 9.59 15.53
CA ARG A 39 27.32 9.34 16.84
C ARG A 39 26.72 8.09 17.48
N ASP A 40 27.55 7.40 18.26
CA ASP A 40 27.21 6.20 19.01
C ASP A 40 26.77 5.01 18.14
N SER A 41 26.93 5.11 16.82
CA SER A 41 26.75 4.00 15.90
C SER A 41 27.96 3.06 15.90
N MET A 42 27.73 1.81 15.51
CA MET A 42 28.81 0.85 15.31
C MET A 42 29.79 1.33 14.24
N LEU A 43 29.32 2.00 13.18
CA LEU A 43 30.20 2.55 12.14
C LEU A 43 31.09 3.68 12.69
N GLU A 44 30.59 4.57 13.54
CA GLU A 44 31.45 5.55 14.20
C GLU A 44 32.51 4.84 15.05
N LEU A 45 32.10 3.88 15.88
CA LEU A 45 33.01 3.14 16.75
C LEU A 45 34.09 2.41 15.95
N MET A 46 33.74 1.79 14.82
CA MET A 46 34.68 1.13 13.93
C MET A 46 35.74 2.08 13.38
N PHE A 47 35.39 3.32 13.04
CA PHE A 47 36.26 4.24 12.31
C PHE A 47 36.75 5.47 13.12
N LYS A 48 36.47 5.52 14.43
CA LYS A 48 36.93 6.59 15.33
C LYS A 48 38.46 6.60 15.47
N LYS A 49 39.06 7.78 15.60
CA LYS A 49 40.53 7.95 15.63
C LYS A 49 41.22 7.15 16.75
N ASP A 50 40.58 7.06 17.92
CA ASP A 50 41.09 6.35 19.09
C ASP A 50 40.40 5.00 19.30
N SER A 51 39.87 4.41 18.22
CA SER A 51 39.19 3.12 18.30
C SER A 51 40.18 1.99 18.53
N THR A 52 39.82 1.04 19.39
CA THR A 52 40.53 -0.23 19.56
C THR A 52 40.07 -1.30 18.56
N TRP A 53 39.22 -0.93 17.59
CA TRP A 53 38.65 -1.84 16.60
C TRP A 53 39.73 -2.43 15.69
N LYS A 54 39.80 -3.76 15.64
CA LYS A 54 40.74 -4.49 14.80
C LYS A 54 40.11 -4.79 13.46
N HIS A 55 40.40 -3.96 12.45
CA HIS A 55 39.94 -4.22 11.09
C HIS A 55 40.69 -5.39 10.46
N HIS A 56 39.94 -6.34 9.91
CA HIS A 56 40.48 -7.25 8.90
C HIS A 56 40.58 -6.53 7.57
N ARG A 57 41.59 -6.88 6.78
CA ARG A 57 41.82 -6.34 5.44
C ARG A 57 41.99 -7.47 4.45
N ASP A 58 41.58 -7.23 3.21
CA ASP A 58 41.92 -8.12 2.09
C ASP A 58 43.36 -7.90 1.61
N ASP A 59 43.78 -8.68 0.62
CA ASP A 59 45.11 -8.62 0.01
C ASP A 59 45.43 -7.24 -0.62
N ASN A 60 44.40 -6.45 -0.92
CA ASN A 60 44.52 -5.09 -1.47
C ASN A 60 44.51 -4.00 -0.38
N GLY A 61 44.47 -4.40 0.89
CA GLY A 61 44.44 -3.49 2.04
C GLY A 61 43.09 -2.83 2.31
N CYS A 62 42.02 -3.23 1.61
CA CYS A 62 40.67 -2.71 1.83
C CYS A 62 40.09 -3.28 3.12
N ILE A 63 39.40 -2.44 3.90
CA ILE A 63 38.81 -2.87 5.18
C ILE A 63 37.58 -3.75 4.90
N LEU A 64 37.56 -4.94 5.48
CA LEU A 64 36.47 -5.90 5.29
C LEU A 64 35.24 -5.51 6.11
N ILE A 65 34.08 -5.52 5.46
CA ILE A 65 32.75 -5.42 6.08
C ILE A 65 31.93 -6.62 5.59
N ASP A 66 31.51 -7.45 6.54
CA ASP A 66 30.67 -8.62 6.28
C ASP A 66 29.19 -8.22 6.19
N ALA A 67 28.81 -7.61 5.06
CA ALA A 67 27.44 -7.18 4.78
C ALA A 67 27.13 -7.27 3.28
N ASP A 68 25.84 -7.29 2.93
CA ASP A 68 25.40 -7.19 1.54
C ASP A 68 25.63 -5.75 1.03
N PRO A 69 26.42 -5.57 -0.05
CA PRO A 69 26.80 -4.25 -0.55
C PRO A 69 25.61 -3.42 -1.04
N ARG A 70 24.51 -4.04 -1.47
CA ARG A 70 23.33 -3.33 -2.01
C ARG A 70 22.63 -2.52 -0.94
N TYR A 71 22.42 -3.12 0.24
CA TYR A 71 21.83 -2.43 1.38
C TYR A 71 22.83 -1.46 2.02
N PHE A 72 24.12 -1.81 2.04
CA PHE A 72 25.16 -0.94 2.58
C PHE A 72 25.29 0.37 1.80
N LEU A 73 25.14 0.34 0.47
CA LEU A 73 25.13 1.55 -0.35
C LEU A 73 24.00 2.53 0.02
N ILE A 74 22.82 2.01 0.36
CA ILE A 74 21.68 2.85 0.81
C ILE A 74 22.01 3.50 2.15
N ILE A 75 22.54 2.73 3.10
CA ILE A 75 23.01 3.25 4.39
C ILE A 75 24.06 4.35 4.18
N LEU A 76 25.01 4.11 3.28
CA LEU A 76 26.08 5.05 2.99
C LEU A 76 25.56 6.35 2.35
N ASN A 77 24.59 6.25 1.44
CA ASN A 77 23.94 7.39 0.82
C ASN A 77 23.13 8.20 1.83
N PHE A 78 22.40 7.53 2.72
CA PHE A 78 21.77 8.20 3.86
C PHE A 78 22.80 8.96 4.71
N LEU A 79 23.94 8.34 5.04
CA LEU A 79 25.01 9.04 5.77
C LEU A 79 25.63 10.19 4.94
N ARG A 80 25.54 10.20 3.60
CA ARG A 80 25.99 11.34 2.80
C ARG A 80 25.00 12.50 2.85
N HIS A 81 23.76 12.27 2.42
CA HIS A 81 22.78 13.35 2.15
C HIS A 81 21.56 13.36 3.08
N GLY A 82 21.35 12.32 3.89
CA GLY A 82 20.27 12.28 4.90
C GLY A 82 18.93 11.73 4.42
N GLU A 83 18.85 11.15 3.22
CA GLU A 83 17.62 10.58 2.67
C GLU A 83 17.76 9.08 2.42
N ILE A 84 16.69 8.32 2.65
CA ILE A 84 16.61 6.89 2.31
C ILE A 84 15.89 6.75 0.97
N ILE A 85 16.64 6.32 -0.05
CA ILE A 85 16.12 6.04 -1.38
C ILE A 85 16.38 4.56 -1.68
N VAL A 86 15.31 3.80 -1.94
CA VAL A 86 15.37 2.36 -2.21
C VAL A 86 14.80 2.09 -3.59
N GLU A 87 15.56 1.38 -4.42
CA GLU A 87 15.10 0.96 -5.74
C GLU A 87 13.88 0.03 -5.62
N PRO A 88 12.92 0.08 -6.57
CA PRO A 88 11.66 -0.68 -6.48
C PRO A 88 11.82 -2.19 -6.26
N ASN A 89 12.95 -2.78 -6.71
CA ASN A 89 13.21 -4.21 -6.65
C ASN A 89 14.03 -4.63 -5.42
N LEU A 90 14.47 -3.69 -4.59
CA LEU A 90 15.30 -3.98 -3.43
C LEU A 90 14.47 -4.04 -2.15
N ASN A 91 14.69 -5.07 -1.34
CA ASN A 91 13.89 -5.29 -0.14
C ASN A 91 14.24 -4.27 0.96
N TYR A 92 13.34 -3.35 1.25
CA TYR A 92 13.48 -2.34 2.31
C TYR A 92 13.89 -2.93 3.68
N TYR A 93 13.46 -4.16 4.01
CA TYR A 93 13.84 -4.81 5.26
C TYR A 93 15.32 -5.16 5.36
N GLY A 94 16.00 -5.36 4.24
CA GLY A 94 17.45 -5.52 4.24
C GLY A 94 18.15 -4.25 4.72
N VAL A 95 17.62 -3.07 4.34
CA VAL A 95 18.11 -1.78 4.83
C VAL A 95 17.86 -1.65 6.33
N ILE A 96 16.65 -1.97 6.81
CA ILE A 96 16.32 -1.92 8.24
C ILE A 96 17.22 -2.85 9.06
N ALA A 97 17.37 -4.10 8.62
CA ALA A 97 18.19 -5.09 9.31
C ALA A 97 19.64 -4.62 9.40
N LEU A 98 20.16 -4.02 8.33
CA LEU A 98 21.52 -3.51 8.29
C LEU A 98 21.70 -2.24 9.14
N ALA A 99 20.71 -1.33 9.13
CA ALA A 99 20.71 -0.16 10.01
C ALA A 99 20.71 -0.56 11.49
N ARG A 100 19.91 -1.57 11.87
CA ARG A 100 19.92 -2.13 13.23
C ARG A 100 21.25 -2.79 13.57
N TYR A 101 21.84 -3.53 12.64
CA TYR A 101 23.16 -4.14 12.82
C TYR A 101 24.24 -3.08 13.12
N PHE A 102 24.27 -2.00 12.32
CA PHE A 102 25.22 -0.91 12.53
C PHE A 102 24.80 0.10 13.62
N GLN A 103 23.69 -0.14 14.31
CA GLN A 103 23.17 0.73 15.38
C GLN A 103 23.00 2.19 14.89
N LEU A 104 22.41 2.35 13.70
CA LEU A 104 22.10 3.66 13.13
C LEU A 104 20.72 4.10 13.61
N HIS A 105 20.69 4.64 14.82
CA HIS A 105 19.51 5.16 15.52
C HIS A 105 18.71 6.16 14.68
N SER A 106 19.34 7.05 13.94
CA SER A 106 18.66 8.02 13.08
C SER A 106 17.78 7.35 12.02
N ILE A 107 18.24 6.25 11.44
CA ILE A 107 17.46 5.45 10.49
C ILE A 107 16.40 4.64 11.22
N THR A 108 16.76 3.94 12.30
CA THR A 108 15.79 3.10 13.02
C THR A 108 14.69 3.93 13.65
N ASP A 109 15.00 5.09 14.21
CA ASP A 109 14.04 6.00 14.85
C ASP A 109 13.19 6.70 13.80
N MET A 110 13.74 7.09 12.64
CA MET A 110 12.92 7.61 11.53
C MET A 110 11.89 6.55 11.11
N ILE A 111 12.30 5.29 11.01
CA ILE A 111 11.43 4.18 10.64
C ILE A 111 10.46 3.82 11.76
N ASP A 112 10.89 3.82 13.02
CA ASP A 112 10.05 3.49 14.17
C ASP A 112 9.06 4.63 14.47
N ASN A 113 9.43 5.89 14.25
CA ASN A 113 8.51 7.04 14.29
C ASN A 113 7.52 7.00 13.12
N GLU A 114 7.96 6.58 11.93
CA GLU A 114 7.04 6.25 10.85
C GLU A 114 6.10 5.10 11.25
N GLU A 115 6.60 3.99 11.80
CA GLU A 115 5.80 2.81 12.20
C GLU A 115 4.82 3.12 13.34
N SER A 116 5.24 3.91 14.33
CA SER A 116 4.42 4.35 15.47
C SER A 116 3.31 5.31 15.05
N ASN A 117 3.51 6.07 13.97
CA ASN A 117 2.50 6.92 13.35
C ASN A 117 1.52 6.08 12.51
N SER A 118 0.71 5.30 13.23
CA SER A 118 -0.27 4.33 12.74
C SER A 118 -1.44 4.95 11.95
N ASN A 119 -1.42 6.27 11.69
CA ASN A 119 -2.39 7.01 10.88
C ASN A 119 -1.76 7.64 9.61
N ALA A 120 -0.94 6.89 8.87
CA ALA A 120 -0.49 7.36 7.54
C ALA A 120 -1.59 7.32 6.46
N TRP A 121 -2.82 6.95 6.85
CA TRP A 121 -4.01 7.08 6.04
C TRP A 121 -4.61 8.48 6.22
N VAL A 122 -4.57 9.28 5.16
CA VAL A 122 -5.34 10.53 5.12
C VAL A 122 -6.75 10.21 4.67
N ASN A 123 -7.74 10.69 5.42
CA ASN A 123 -9.15 10.61 5.01
C ASN A 123 -9.38 11.61 3.87
N LEU A 124 -9.75 11.11 2.70
CA LEU A 124 -10.07 11.93 1.54
C LEU A 124 -11.58 12.15 1.43
N LEU A 125 -12.37 11.10 1.73
CA LEU A 125 -13.83 11.18 1.78
C LEU A 125 -14.37 10.36 2.94
N GLU A 126 -15.37 10.90 3.61
CA GLU A 126 -16.16 10.21 4.62
C GLU A 126 -17.64 10.55 4.44
N GLU A 127 -18.47 9.51 4.45
CA GLU A 127 -19.92 9.59 4.30
C GLU A 127 -20.59 8.60 5.26
N ASN A 128 -21.36 9.13 6.20
CA ASN A 128 -22.06 8.40 7.23
C ASN A 128 -23.59 8.48 7.09
N PHE A 129 -24.09 9.20 6.07
CA PHE A 129 -25.50 9.31 5.72
C PHE A 129 -26.40 9.79 6.88
N LEU A 130 -25.85 10.57 7.81
CA LEU A 130 -26.62 11.13 8.93
C LEU A 130 -27.60 12.21 8.47
N THR A 131 -27.37 12.79 7.29
CA THR A 131 -28.31 13.68 6.61
C THR A 131 -29.27 12.87 5.75
N ASN A 132 -30.54 13.24 5.71
CA ASN A 132 -31.55 12.58 4.86
C ASN A 132 -31.35 12.81 3.34
N GLU A 133 -30.30 13.55 2.97
CA GLU A 133 -29.92 13.85 1.60
C GLU A 133 -28.46 13.47 1.36
N LEU A 134 -28.14 13.07 0.13
CA LEU A 134 -26.79 12.74 -0.29
C LEU A 134 -26.01 14.03 -0.57
N ASP A 135 -24.77 14.12 -0.10
CA ASP A 135 -23.90 15.27 -0.34
C ASP A 135 -23.50 15.37 -1.83
N ILE A 136 -24.16 16.27 -2.57
CA ILE A 136 -23.91 16.56 -3.99
C ILE A 136 -22.55 17.24 -4.25
N GLY A 137 -21.86 17.69 -3.20
CA GLY A 137 -20.48 18.13 -3.25
C GLY A 137 -19.53 16.94 -3.42
N LYS A 138 -19.85 15.79 -2.83
CA LYS A 138 -19.03 14.57 -2.84
C LYS A 138 -19.43 13.58 -3.92
N TRP A 139 -20.72 13.52 -4.26
CA TRP A 139 -21.28 12.45 -5.07
C TRP A 139 -22.06 12.96 -6.28
N THR A 140 -21.98 12.19 -7.36
CA THR A 140 -22.88 12.28 -8.51
C THR A 140 -23.74 11.03 -8.56
N THR A 141 -25.01 11.16 -8.93
CA THR A 141 -25.96 10.04 -8.90
C THR A 141 -26.53 9.76 -10.27
N SER A 142 -26.84 8.50 -10.56
CA SER A 142 -27.60 8.10 -11.75
C SER A 142 -28.78 7.21 -11.36
N LYS A 143 -29.93 7.52 -11.95
CA LYS A 143 -31.19 6.78 -11.83
C LYS A 143 -31.82 6.50 -13.20
N GLU A 144 -30.99 6.42 -14.25
CA GLU A 144 -31.45 6.35 -15.64
C GLU A 144 -32.31 5.10 -15.93
N CYS A 145 -32.11 4.01 -15.19
CA CYS A 145 -32.92 2.81 -15.33
C CYS A 145 -34.24 2.93 -14.56
N THR A 146 -35.37 2.69 -15.23
CA THR A 146 -36.72 2.71 -14.64
C THR A 146 -36.82 1.91 -13.33
N GLY A 147 -37.41 2.53 -12.30
CA GLY A 147 -37.58 1.93 -10.97
C GLY A 147 -36.32 1.96 -10.11
N SER A 148 -35.19 2.48 -10.61
CA SER A 148 -33.98 2.67 -9.81
C SER A 148 -34.12 3.90 -8.92
N ASN A 149 -33.86 3.72 -7.63
CA ASN A 149 -33.89 4.82 -6.68
C ASN A 149 -32.93 4.56 -5.52
N PHE A 150 -32.69 5.60 -4.73
CA PHE A 150 -32.07 5.46 -3.42
C PHE A 150 -32.87 6.24 -2.39
N SER A 151 -32.81 5.79 -1.15
CA SER A 151 -33.32 6.52 0.01
C SER A 151 -32.24 6.56 1.08
N ILE A 152 -32.18 7.66 1.84
CA ILE A 152 -31.32 7.76 3.01
C ILE A 152 -32.21 7.88 4.23
N ASP A 153 -31.97 7.02 5.21
CA ASP A 153 -32.72 6.98 6.46
C ASP A 153 -31.81 6.44 7.57
N GLU A 154 -31.89 7.05 8.75
CA GLU A 154 -31.19 6.60 9.97
C GLU A 154 -29.68 6.31 9.81
N GLY A 155 -28.95 7.06 8.98
CA GLY A 155 -27.51 6.82 8.78
C GLY A 155 -27.20 5.77 7.72
N PHE A 156 -28.16 5.35 6.91
CA PHE A 156 -27.98 4.34 5.87
C PHE A 156 -28.47 4.84 4.52
N ILE A 157 -27.69 4.60 3.46
CA ILE A 157 -28.20 4.70 2.09
C ILE A 157 -28.69 3.33 1.63
N LYS A 158 -29.90 3.29 1.11
CA LYS A 158 -30.52 2.09 0.52
C LYS A 158 -30.62 2.28 -0.99
N LEU A 159 -29.88 1.48 -1.74
CA LEU A 159 -29.93 1.42 -3.20
C LEU A 159 -30.95 0.38 -3.65
N VAL A 160 -31.87 0.76 -4.52
CA VAL A 160 -32.91 -0.12 -5.09
C VAL A 160 -32.70 -0.25 -6.59
N ASN A 161 -32.74 -1.49 -7.10
CA ASN A 161 -32.49 -1.82 -8.51
C ASN A 161 -31.10 -1.32 -8.98
N ARG A 162 -31.01 -0.61 -10.11
CA ARG A 162 -29.76 -0.18 -10.76
C ARG A 162 -29.37 1.25 -10.36
N ALA A 163 -29.73 1.67 -9.17
CA ALA A 163 -29.28 2.95 -8.65
C ALA A 163 -27.78 2.87 -8.39
N TYR A 164 -27.07 3.88 -8.82
CA TYR A 164 -25.66 4.03 -8.50
C TYR A 164 -25.30 5.48 -8.26
N PHE A 165 -24.23 5.64 -7.51
CA PHE A 165 -23.62 6.92 -7.29
C PHE A 165 -22.11 6.76 -7.38
N SER A 166 -21.46 7.80 -7.88
CA SER A 166 -20.01 7.83 -8.09
C SER A 166 -19.45 9.04 -7.39
N THR A 167 -18.19 8.94 -6.97
CA THR A 167 -17.49 10.09 -6.42
C THR A 167 -17.40 11.20 -7.47
N LYS A 168 -17.45 12.45 -7.02
CA LYS A 168 -17.25 13.63 -7.87
C LYS A 168 -15.76 13.87 -8.17
N GLU A 169 -14.91 13.49 -7.23
CA GLU A 169 -13.45 13.51 -7.36
C GLU A 169 -12.90 12.13 -7.76
N GLN A 170 -11.68 12.13 -8.29
CA GLN A 170 -10.96 10.92 -8.67
C GLN A 170 -9.97 10.51 -7.58
N TYR A 171 -9.82 9.20 -7.40
CA TYR A 171 -8.95 8.60 -6.38
C TYR A 171 -7.94 7.70 -7.07
N ASN A 172 -6.82 8.29 -7.52
CA ASN A 172 -5.80 7.58 -8.28
C ASN A 172 -4.91 6.74 -7.34
N PRO A 173 -4.78 5.42 -7.60
CA PRO A 173 -3.82 4.56 -6.88
C PRO A 173 -2.35 4.95 -7.11
N GLU A 174 -2.05 5.63 -8.22
CA GLU A 174 -0.69 6.09 -8.55
C GLU A 174 -0.20 7.22 -7.62
N ASP A 175 -1.12 7.97 -7.01
CA ASP A 175 -0.79 9.02 -6.04
C ASP A 175 -0.48 8.44 -4.64
N GLY A 176 -0.72 7.14 -4.45
CA GLY A 176 -0.62 6.42 -3.18
C GLY A 176 -1.76 5.42 -3.02
N GLU A 177 -1.48 4.31 -2.32
CA GLU A 177 -2.45 3.21 -2.11
C GLU A 177 -3.77 3.76 -1.59
N ILE A 178 -4.87 3.40 -2.25
CA ILE A 178 -6.23 3.78 -1.89
C ILE A 178 -6.84 2.67 -1.04
N ARG A 179 -7.52 3.06 0.03
CA ARG A 179 -8.34 2.20 0.87
C ARG A 179 -9.77 2.70 0.83
N ILE A 180 -10.70 1.80 0.52
CA ILE A 180 -12.14 2.07 0.59
C ILE A 180 -12.72 1.11 1.61
N SER A 181 -13.48 1.62 2.57
CA SER A 181 -14.11 0.81 3.60
C SER A 181 -15.50 1.30 3.93
N GLY A 182 -16.31 0.41 4.48
CA GLY A 182 -17.62 0.75 5.00
C GLY A 182 -18.37 -0.49 5.48
N ILE A 183 -19.66 -0.31 5.72
CA ILE A 183 -20.55 -1.40 6.09
C ILE A 183 -21.54 -1.60 4.96
N TRP A 184 -21.74 -2.86 4.58
CA TRP A 184 -22.75 -3.30 3.64
C TRP A 184 -23.73 -4.24 4.32
N ILE A 185 -25.02 -4.07 4.02
CA ILE A 185 -26.11 -4.93 4.48
C ILE A 185 -26.96 -5.28 3.27
N LYS A 186 -27.29 -6.55 3.16
CA LYS A 186 -28.13 -7.09 2.10
C LYS A 186 -29.50 -7.44 2.66
N GLN A 187 -30.57 -7.23 1.89
CA GLN A 187 -31.95 -7.47 2.39
C GLN A 187 -32.40 -8.92 2.14
N SER A 188 -31.85 -9.58 1.13
CA SER A 188 -32.17 -10.95 0.72
C SER A 188 -30.91 -11.73 0.34
N PRO A 189 -30.97 -13.07 0.24
CA PRO A 189 -29.84 -13.88 -0.22
C PRO A 189 -29.39 -13.56 -1.66
N GLU A 190 -30.27 -12.97 -2.47
CA GLU A 190 -30.07 -12.62 -3.87
C GLU A 190 -29.44 -11.24 -4.08
N ASP A 191 -29.19 -10.50 -3.00
CA ASP A 191 -28.56 -9.18 -3.05
C ASP A 191 -27.04 -9.31 -3.10
N PHE A 192 -26.43 -8.38 -3.83
CA PHE A 192 -25.01 -8.40 -4.15
C PHE A 192 -24.32 -7.15 -3.63
N PHE A 193 -23.03 -7.29 -3.35
CA PHE A 193 -22.13 -6.18 -3.12
C PHE A 193 -21.44 -5.84 -4.44
N GLN A 194 -21.43 -4.56 -4.82
CA GLN A 194 -20.75 -4.06 -6.01
C GLN A 194 -20.16 -2.68 -5.76
N ILE A 195 -18.83 -2.59 -5.80
CA ILE A 195 -18.09 -1.32 -5.83
C ILE A 195 -17.06 -1.42 -6.95
N VAL A 196 -16.89 -0.34 -7.72
CA VAL A 196 -15.96 -0.29 -8.85
C VAL A 196 -14.93 0.81 -8.61
N THR A 197 -13.67 0.50 -8.87
CA THR A 197 -12.55 1.45 -8.91
C THR A 197 -12.01 1.57 -10.33
N ARG A 198 -11.12 2.53 -10.60
CA ARG A 198 -10.52 2.75 -11.93
C ARG A 198 -11.57 2.94 -13.04
N SER A 199 -12.71 3.56 -12.69
CA SER A 199 -13.88 3.72 -13.55
C SER A 199 -14.02 5.16 -14.06
N ASP A 200 -14.61 5.31 -15.24
CA ASP A 200 -15.06 6.59 -15.79
C ASP A 200 -16.37 7.11 -15.15
N GLY A 201 -16.97 6.33 -14.24
CA GLY A 201 -18.20 6.70 -13.54
C GLY A 201 -19.48 6.57 -14.38
N LYS A 202 -19.37 6.12 -15.63
CA LYS A 202 -20.50 6.01 -16.57
C LYS A 202 -21.02 4.59 -16.65
N SER A 203 -22.32 4.49 -16.94
CA SER A 203 -22.92 3.21 -17.31
C SER A 203 -22.92 3.03 -18.83
N GLN A 204 -23.02 1.78 -19.28
CA GLN A 204 -23.24 1.45 -20.69
C GLN A 204 -24.67 1.75 -21.19
N GLY A 205 -25.54 2.32 -20.33
CA GLY A 205 -26.92 2.64 -20.67
C GLY A 205 -27.82 1.42 -20.87
N ALA A 206 -28.98 1.62 -21.50
CA ALA A 206 -29.95 0.56 -21.72
C ALA A 206 -29.42 -0.58 -22.61
N PRO A 207 -29.80 -1.85 -22.36
CA PRO A 207 -30.76 -2.29 -21.35
C PRO A 207 -30.13 -2.74 -20.02
N TYR A 208 -28.80 -2.68 -19.89
CA TYR A 208 -28.09 -3.30 -18.75
C TYR A 208 -27.66 -2.30 -17.69
N PHE A 209 -27.29 -1.07 -18.08
CA PHE A 209 -26.82 0.02 -17.21
C PHE A 209 -25.70 -0.41 -16.26
N GLU A 210 -24.86 -1.35 -16.69
CA GLU A 210 -23.66 -1.76 -15.97
C GLU A 210 -22.61 -0.66 -16.06
N VAL A 211 -21.67 -0.66 -15.13
CA VAL A 211 -20.52 0.23 -15.21
C VAL A 211 -19.71 -0.09 -16.46
N ASN A 212 -19.41 0.93 -17.25
CA ASN A 212 -18.77 0.79 -18.57
C ASN A 212 -17.36 0.17 -18.46
N ASN A 213 -16.58 0.60 -17.47
CA ASN A 213 -15.21 0.15 -17.24
C ASN A 213 -14.83 0.20 -15.75
N GLY A 214 -13.73 -0.49 -15.40
CA GLY A 214 -13.15 -0.44 -14.06
C GLY A 214 -12.84 -1.82 -13.48
N LEU A 215 -12.40 -1.83 -12.23
CA LEU A 215 -12.23 -3.02 -11.41
C LEU A 215 -13.39 -3.12 -10.43
N GLU A 216 -14.27 -4.09 -10.69
CA GLU A 216 -15.47 -4.37 -9.90
C GLU A 216 -15.14 -5.39 -8.80
N PHE A 217 -15.41 -4.98 -7.56
CA PHE A 217 -15.37 -5.80 -6.36
C PHE A 217 -16.77 -6.30 -6.10
N HIS A 218 -16.97 -7.59 -6.33
CA HIS A 218 -18.28 -8.21 -6.37
C HIS A 218 -18.39 -9.32 -5.33
N TYR A 219 -19.48 -9.33 -4.56
CA TYR A 219 -19.85 -10.50 -3.76
C TYR A 219 -21.28 -10.93 -4.01
N SER A 220 -21.45 -12.22 -4.28
CA SER A 220 -22.74 -12.87 -4.49
C SER A 220 -22.69 -14.32 -4.05
N ARG A 221 -23.76 -14.82 -3.42
CA ARG A 221 -23.97 -16.26 -3.19
C ARG A 221 -22.72 -16.98 -2.60
N GLY A 222 -22.00 -16.32 -1.70
CA GLY A 222 -20.82 -16.88 -1.04
C GLY A 222 -19.49 -16.77 -1.79
N ALA A 223 -19.48 -16.14 -2.96
CA ALA A 223 -18.29 -15.88 -3.75
C ALA A 223 -17.96 -14.38 -3.78
N ALA A 224 -16.76 -14.02 -3.32
CA ALA A 224 -16.16 -12.71 -3.56
C ALA A 224 -15.25 -12.80 -4.79
N ASN A 225 -15.33 -11.81 -5.68
CA ASN A 225 -14.58 -11.76 -6.93
C ASN A 225 -14.08 -10.33 -7.20
N ILE A 226 -12.98 -10.24 -7.94
CA ILE A 226 -12.46 -9.00 -8.51
C ILE A 226 -12.54 -9.16 -10.03
N ILE A 227 -13.40 -8.38 -10.67
CA ILE A 227 -13.79 -8.53 -12.07
C ILE A 227 -13.35 -7.27 -12.82
N GLY A 228 -12.63 -7.43 -13.93
CA GLY A 228 -12.33 -6.29 -14.80
C GLY A 228 -13.46 -6.04 -15.79
N ARG A 229 -13.83 -4.77 -15.98
CA ARG A 229 -14.82 -4.27 -16.93
C ARG A 229 -14.13 -3.38 -17.98
N GLY A 230 -14.73 -3.26 -19.16
CA GLY A 230 -14.23 -2.34 -20.21
C GLY A 230 -12.81 -2.63 -20.70
N GLY A 231 -12.42 -3.92 -20.74
CA GLY A 231 -11.09 -4.36 -21.20
C GLY A 231 -10.00 -4.40 -20.12
N ILE A 232 -10.31 -4.05 -18.87
CA ILE A 232 -9.41 -4.31 -17.74
C ILE A 232 -9.37 -5.81 -17.47
N VAL A 233 -8.18 -6.36 -17.26
CA VAL A 233 -8.00 -7.78 -16.98
C VAL A 233 -7.11 -7.93 -15.73
N PRO A 234 -7.69 -8.29 -14.57
CA PRO A 234 -6.90 -8.74 -13.44
C PRO A 234 -6.06 -9.95 -13.86
N THR A 235 -4.76 -9.90 -13.60
CA THR A 235 -3.81 -10.96 -13.94
C THR A 235 -3.25 -11.59 -12.68
N GLY A 236 -2.75 -12.83 -12.79
CA GLY A 236 -2.15 -13.53 -11.67
C GLY A 236 -3.12 -14.42 -10.89
N ILE A 237 -2.58 -15.05 -9.85
CA ILE A 237 -3.29 -16.03 -9.05
C ILE A 237 -4.16 -15.29 -8.04
N VAL A 238 -5.48 -15.46 -8.16
CA VAL A 238 -6.44 -14.98 -7.16
C VAL A 238 -6.22 -15.75 -5.86
N LYS A 239 -5.69 -15.08 -4.84
CA LYS A 239 -5.53 -15.65 -3.51
C LYS A 239 -6.83 -15.44 -2.75
N ILE A 240 -7.44 -16.53 -2.31
CA ILE A 240 -8.67 -16.49 -1.53
C ILE A 240 -8.36 -17.01 -0.13
N LYS A 241 -8.49 -16.15 0.88
CA LYS A 241 -8.38 -16.51 2.29
C LYS A 241 -9.77 -16.48 2.92
N LYS A 242 -10.04 -17.46 3.76
CA LYS A 242 -11.39 -17.87 4.12
C LYS A 242 -11.41 -18.40 5.55
N GLN A 243 -12.30 -17.87 6.40
CA GLN A 243 -12.49 -18.30 7.79
C GLN A 243 -13.99 -18.31 8.13
N GLY A 244 -14.52 -19.45 8.58
CA GLY A 244 -15.95 -19.64 8.87
C GLY A 244 -16.77 -20.16 7.68
N GLU A 245 -18.10 -20.10 7.79
CA GLU A 245 -19.02 -20.41 6.69
C GLU A 245 -19.02 -19.27 5.66
N PHE A 246 -18.99 -19.58 4.36
CA PHE A 246 -18.86 -18.57 3.30
C PHE A 246 -20.18 -17.94 2.89
N PHE A 247 -21.00 -17.55 3.84
CA PHE A 247 -22.28 -16.91 3.57
C PHE A 247 -22.56 -15.82 4.59
N PHE A 248 -22.72 -14.59 4.12
CA PHE A 248 -23.29 -13.52 4.92
C PHE A 248 -24.81 -13.61 4.83
N GLY A 249 -25.50 -13.72 5.96
CA GLY A 249 -26.96 -13.76 6.01
C GLY A 249 -27.61 -12.42 5.60
N PRO A 250 -28.89 -12.42 5.21
CA PRO A 250 -29.67 -11.18 5.14
C PRO A 250 -29.63 -10.42 6.47
N LEU A 251 -29.62 -9.09 6.40
CA LEU A 251 -29.60 -8.18 7.56
C LEU A 251 -28.35 -8.28 8.46
N VAL A 252 -27.33 -9.04 8.05
CA VAL A 252 -26.04 -9.07 8.75
C VAL A 252 -25.18 -7.89 8.28
N PRO A 253 -24.68 -7.03 9.19
CA PRO A 253 -23.70 -6.01 8.84
C PRO A 253 -22.37 -6.64 8.46
N VAL A 254 -21.93 -6.37 7.24
CA VAL A 254 -20.66 -6.85 6.69
C VAL A 254 -19.74 -5.66 6.50
N TYR A 255 -18.64 -5.64 7.25
CA TYR A 255 -17.57 -4.67 7.03
C TYR A 255 -16.77 -5.07 5.80
N PHE A 256 -16.64 -4.14 4.85
CA PHE A 256 -15.85 -4.34 3.65
C PHE A 256 -14.58 -3.48 3.68
N GLU A 257 -13.50 -3.99 3.08
CA GLU A 257 -12.33 -3.19 2.72
C GLU A 257 -11.86 -3.56 1.33
N ILE A 258 -11.53 -2.53 0.56
CA ILE A 258 -10.88 -2.61 -0.74
C ILE A 258 -9.56 -1.86 -0.65
N TYR A 259 -8.49 -2.46 -1.16
CA TYR A 259 -7.19 -1.83 -1.30
C TYR A 259 -6.75 -1.85 -2.76
N ASP A 260 -6.25 -0.72 -3.26
CA ASP A 260 -5.69 -0.59 -4.58
C ASP A 260 -4.38 0.22 -4.53
N ASP A 261 -3.25 -0.42 -4.82
CA ASP A 261 -1.93 0.21 -4.88
C ASP A 261 -1.45 0.48 -6.33
N GLY A 262 -2.35 0.34 -7.31
CA GLY A 262 -2.05 0.49 -8.74
C GLY A 262 -1.53 -0.78 -9.41
N CYS A 263 -1.03 -1.75 -8.63
CA CYS A 263 -0.49 -3.02 -9.12
C CYS A 263 -1.22 -4.22 -8.56
N THR A 264 -1.54 -4.21 -7.27
CA THR A 264 -2.20 -5.28 -6.53
C THR A 264 -3.48 -4.71 -5.92
N VAL A 265 -4.55 -5.48 -6.05
CA VAL A 265 -5.85 -5.13 -5.50
C VAL A 265 -6.31 -6.22 -4.55
N SER A 266 -6.92 -5.83 -3.43
CA SER A 266 -7.58 -6.77 -2.53
C SER A 266 -8.94 -6.29 -2.08
N PHE A 267 -9.77 -7.26 -1.76
CA PHE A 267 -11.14 -7.09 -1.35
C PHE A 267 -11.45 -8.05 -0.22
N SER A 268 -11.86 -7.52 0.92
CA SER A 268 -12.23 -8.31 2.09
C SER A 268 -13.62 -7.96 2.57
N LEU A 269 -14.31 -8.98 3.08
CA LEU A 269 -15.61 -8.88 3.72
C LEU A 269 -15.53 -9.62 5.04
N ARG A 270 -16.04 -9.00 6.11
CA ARG A 270 -16.02 -9.57 7.45
C ARG A 270 -17.30 -9.24 8.20
N ASP A 271 -17.89 -10.22 8.84
CA ASP A 271 -18.85 -9.99 9.92
C ASP A 271 -18.20 -10.33 11.26
N THR A 272 -18.61 -9.64 12.32
CA THR A 272 -18.15 -9.92 13.69
C THR A 272 -19.09 -10.87 14.42
N ILE A 273 -20.34 -10.96 13.98
CA ILE A 273 -21.42 -11.74 14.60
C ILE A 273 -21.13 -13.23 14.42
N ASN A 274 -20.88 -13.68 13.19
CA ASN A 274 -20.60 -15.07 12.86
C ASN A 274 -19.10 -15.34 12.77
N LYS A 275 -18.26 -14.29 12.89
CA LYS A 275 -16.80 -14.32 12.71
C LYS A 275 -16.42 -14.85 11.32
N THR A 276 -17.28 -14.59 10.33
CA THR A 276 -17.05 -14.97 8.95
C THR A 276 -16.16 -13.94 8.28
N SER A 277 -15.11 -14.40 7.60
CA SER A 277 -14.31 -13.54 6.73
C SER A 277 -13.93 -14.20 5.41
N ILE A 278 -13.93 -13.37 4.37
CA ILE A 278 -13.38 -13.70 3.06
C ILE A 278 -12.48 -12.55 2.61
N GLU A 279 -11.34 -12.89 2.04
CA GLU A 279 -10.39 -11.96 1.44
C GLU A 279 -9.95 -12.51 0.09
N VAL A 280 -9.97 -11.65 -0.91
CA VAL A 280 -9.56 -11.91 -2.29
C VAL A 280 -8.46 -10.92 -2.64
N GLU A 281 -7.35 -11.40 -3.18
CA GLU A 281 -6.25 -10.56 -3.66
C GLU A 281 -5.85 -11.02 -5.07
N THR A 282 -5.59 -10.06 -5.96
CA THR A 282 -5.08 -10.32 -7.31
C THR A 282 -4.19 -9.18 -7.80
N THR A 283 -3.43 -9.40 -8.87
CA THR A 283 -2.63 -8.37 -9.53
C THR A 283 -3.46 -7.70 -10.63
N CYS A 284 -3.42 -6.38 -10.74
CA CYS A 284 -3.94 -5.66 -11.88
C CYS A 284 -3.11 -4.40 -12.12
N THR A 285 -2.33 -4.40 -13.20
CA THR A 285 -1.46 -3.29 -13.61
C THR A 285 -2.09 -2.39 -14.68
N ASN A 286 -3.31 -2.71 -15.15
CA ASN A 286 -4.04 -1.87 -16.09
C ASN A 286 -4.36 -0.52 -15.44
N LYS A 287 -3.76 0.55 -15.93
CA LYS A 287 -4.05 1.91 -15.47
C LYS A 287 -5.36 2.43 -16.07
N SER A 288 -6.00 3.34 -15.36
CA SER A 288 -7.13 4.12 -15.88
C SER A 288 -6.80 5.60 -15.83
N ILE A 289 -7.23 6.34 -16.85
CA ILE A 289 -7.12 7.81 -16.90
C ILE A 289 -8.18 8.46 -15.99
N GLN A 290 -9.27 7.74 -15.70
CA GLN A 290 -10.34 8.17 -14.82
C GLN A 290 -10.50 7.18 -13.67
N ASN A 291 -10.44 7.67 -12.44
CA ASN A 291 -10.47 6.85 -11.23
C ASN A 291 -11.59 7.25 -10.28
N TYR A 292 -12.82 7.35 -10.78
CA TYR A 292 -13.99 7.50 -9.92
C TYR A 292 -14.28 6.18 -9.20
N ILE A 293 -14.77 6.29 -7.96
CA ILE A 293 -15.28 5.16 -7.21
C ILE A 293 -16.78 5.11 -7.44
N VAL A 294 -17.28 4.00 -7.98
CA VAL A 294 -18.69 3.80 -8.30
C VAL A 294 -19.27 2.78 -7.34
N ILE A 295 -20.38 3.11 -6.72
CA ILE A 295 -21.14 2.20 -5.86
C ILE A 295 -22.48 1.99 -6.53
N HIS A 296 -22.76 0.75 -6.91
CA HIS A 296 -23.96 0.42 -7.67
C HIS A 296 -24.62 -0.84 -7.12
N ASN A 297 -25.84 -1.08 -7.61
CA ASN A 297 -26.61 -2.26 -7.28
C ASN A 297 -27.08 -2.97 -8.57
N ARG A 298 -27.31 -4.29 -8.43
CA ARG A 298 -27.53 -5.35 -9.43
C ARG A 298 -28.01 -4.94 -10.82
N GLU A 299 -27.44 -5.59 -11.83
CA GLU A 299 -27.67 -5.39 -13.28
C GLU A 299 -29.01 -5.93 -13.83
N LYS A 300 -30.06 -6.17 -13.03
CA LYS A 300 -31.38 -6.65 -13.52
C LYS A 300 -32.57 -5.95 -12.85
N THR A 301 -33.56 -5.54 -13.65
CA THR A 301 -34.80 -4.87 -13.19
C THR A 301 -35.81 -5.88 -12.62
N GLY A 302 -36.36 -5.58 -11.42
CA GLY A 302 -37.41 -6.40 -10.79
C GLY A 302 -37.90 -5.94 -9.42
N ALA A 303 -37.37 -4.82 -8.87
CA ALA A 303 -37.69 -4.27 -7.54
C ALA A 303 -37.39 -5.19 -6.34
N SER A 304 -36.70 -6.31 -6.56
CA SER A 304 -36.38 -7.31 -5.55
C SER A 304 -34.96 -7.18 -4.97
N HIS A 305 -34.18 -6.19 -5.41
CA HIS A 305 -32.75 -6.12 -5.10
C HIS A 305 -32.35 -4.85 -4.41
N ILE A 306 -31.77 -5.02 -3.22
CA ILE A 306 -31.54 -3.95 -2.26
C ILE A 306 -30.14 -4.10 -1.67
N SER A 307 -29.35 -3.04 -1.81
CA SER A 307 -28.03 -2.92 -1.21
C SER A 307 -28.03 -1.71 -0.28
N THR A 308 -27.76 -1.94 1.00
CA THR A 308 -27.70 -0.89 2.01
C THR A 308 -26.26 -0.66 2.42
N LEU A 309 -25.82 0.60 2.48
CA LEU A 309 -24.46 0.97 2.88
C LEU A 309 -24.46 2.05 3.96
N THR A 310 -23.40 2.06 4.78
CA THR A 310 -23.09 3.15 5.71
C THR A 310 -21.59 3.25 5.98
N ASN A 311 -21.17 4.37 6.60
CA ASN A 311 -19.81 4.63 7.06
C ASN A 311 -18.75 4.43 5.96
N ILE A 312 -19.05 4.97 4.77
CA ILE A 312 -18.14 4.89 3.63
C ILE A 312 -16.98 5.83 3.88
N LYS A 313 -15.77 5.30 3.78
CA LYS A 313 -14.54 6.05 3.94
C LYS A 313 -13.57 5.70 2.82
N ILE A 314 -13.03 6.73 2.18
CA ILE A 314 -11.95 6.63 1.20
C ILE A 314 -10.72 7.29 1.79
N GLN A 315 -9.62 6.55 1.85
CA GLN A 315 -8.37 7.00 2.42
C GLN A 315 -7.23 6.78 1.44
N ARG A 316 -6.16 7.57 1.59
CA ARG A 316 -4.91 7.40 0.84
C ARG A 316 -3.75 7.19 1.78
N TRP A 317 -2.91 6.22 1.42
CA TRP A 317 -1.64 5.99 2.06
C TRP A 317 -0.65 7.07 1.63
N THR A 318 -0.09 7.79 2.61
CA THR A 318 0.79 8.94 2.36
C THR A 318 2.27 8.63 2.43
N LYS A 319 2.65 7.39 2.74
CA LYS A 319 4.07 7.01 2.82
C LYS A 319 4.57 6.48 1.49
N SER A 320 5.84 6.77 1.22
CA SER A 320 6.59 6.25 0.08
C SER A 320 6.74 4.72 0.08
N THR A 321 6.58 4.07 1.24
CA THR A 321 6.70 2.61 1.41
C THR A 321 5.37 1.88 1.20
N LEU A 322 5.34 0.92 0.27
CA LEU A 322 4.16 0.08 -0.02
C LEU A 322 3.79 -0.82 1.18
N ARG A 323 2.50 -0.84 1.55
CA ARG A 323 2.02 -1.64 2.70
C ARG A 323 2.29 -3.13 2.55
N ARG A 324 2.12 -3.70 1.35
CA ARG A 324 2.18 -5.15 1.12
C ARG A 324 3.58 -5.77 1.22
N ASN A 325 4.65 -4.97 1.20
CA ASN A 325 5.98 -5.46 1.55
C ASN A 325 6.07 -5.81 3.05
N ARG A 326 5.17 -5.29 3.91
CA ARG A 326 5.25 -5.47 5.36
C ARG A 326 4.82 -6.83 5.92
N TYR A 327 4.08 -7.63 5.15
CA TYR A 327 3.46 -8.87 5.65
C TYR A 327 4.05 -10.17 5.10
N LYS A 328 5.05 -10.12 4.22
CA LYS A 328 5.91 -11.30 3.93
C LYS A 328 6.93 -11.51 5.06
N ARG A 329 6.47 -11.49 6.32
CA ARG A 329 7.16 -12.15 7.41
C ARG A 329 7.08 -13.64 7.09
N ILE A 330 8.15 -14.16 6.49
CA ILE A 330 8.38 -15.60 6.39
C ILE A 330 8.11 -16.14 7.79
N SER A 331 7.06 -16.97 7.91
CA SER A 331 6.80 -17.74 9.11
C SER A 331 8.13 -18.30 9.55
N SER A 332 8.59 -17.93 10.74
CA SER A 332 9.76 -18.56 11.35
C SER A 332 9.49 -20.06 11.35
N LYS A 333 10.08 -20.80 10.40
CA LYS A 333 10.34 -22.21 10.64
C LYS A 333 11.17 -22.20 11.90
N LYS A 334 10.59 -22.68 13.00
CA LYS A 334 11.33 -23.01 14.22
C LYS A 334 12.53 -23.83 13.75
N VAL A 335 13.71 -23.21 13.77
CA VAL A 335 14.97 -23.94 13.71
C VAL A 335 15.02 -24.66 15.06
N ASN A 336 14.60 -25.92 15.07
CA ASN A 336 14.87 -26.81 16.18
C ASN A 336 16.39 -27.05 16.18
N LEU A 337 17.12 -26.24 16.93
CA LEU A 337 18.44 -26.62 17.41
C LEU A 337 18.23 -27.55 18.61
N ASN A 338 18.00 -28.83 18.32
CA ASN A 338 18.34 -29.88 19.26
C ASN A 338 19.86 -30.06 19.19
N THR A 339 20.58 -29.35 20.05
CA THR A 339 21.92 -29.77 20.47
C THR A 339 21.75 -30.95 21.43
N SER A 340 22.00 -32.15 20.92
CA SER A 340 22.29 -33.31 21.77
C SER A 340 23.66 -33.09 22.44
N ILE A 341 23.71 -33.29 23.75
CA ILE A 341 24.93 -33.68 24.48
C ILE A 341 24.96 -35.21 24.50
#